data_AF-A0A813W474-F1
#
_entry.id   AF-A0A813W474-F1
#
_cell.length_a   1.000
_cell.length_b   1.000
_cell.length_c   1.000
_cell.angle_alpha   90.00
_cell.angle_beta   90.00
_cell.angle_gamma   90.00
#
_symmetry.space_group_name_H-M   'P 1'
#
loop_
_entity.id
_entity.type
_entity.pdbx_description
1 polymer ?
#
loop_
_entity_poly.entity_id
_entity_poly.type
_entity_poly.pdbx_seq_one_letter_code
_entity_poly.pdbx_strand_id
1 'polypeptide(L)'
;MGARSSRDTHENWDMNELSQATGVSPQQIQKIYQSFQQAAGRDGVLDQSEFAGLYSHFPGAQQQGPEYMQQQIPRLFRTFDRDRSGALSFDEFLNAIVMMNRNMPRQDRINFLVQQNNKQGRQQGDGRITPEYGHQVFRRLNDYYGLPPGTEHQCWKELDRNNRGYVTQNEFSQYISRQPVYNQRYQS
;
A
#
# COMPACT_ATOMS: atom_id res chain seq x y z
N MET A 1 37.68 -12.22 7.78
CA MET A 1 36.59 -12.76 6.93
C MET A 1 35.40 -13.00 7.84
N GLY A 2 34.50 -12.02 7.95
CA GLY A 2 33.31 -12.11 8.81
C GLY A 2 32.15 -12.67 8.00
N ALA A 3 31.83 -13.95 8.22
CA ALA A 3 30.60 -14.55 7.74
C ALA A 3 29.43 -13.81 8.38
N ARG A 4 28.72 -12.99 7.59
CA ARG A 4 27.45 -12.41 7.98
C ARG A 4 26.44 -13.55 8.00
N SER A 5 26.03 -13.93 9.21
CA SER A 5 24.99 -14.92 9.46
C SER A 5 23.78 -14.67 8.59
N SER A 6 23.35 -15.76 7.97
CA SER A 6 22.13 -15.97 7.21
C SER A 6 20.95 -15.14 7.73
N ARG A 7 20.42 -14.28 6.86
CA ARG A 7 19.07 -13.70 7.00
C ARG A 7 18.06 -14.82 6.77
N ASP A 8 17.78 -15.58 7.82
CA ASP A 8 16.52 -16.29 7.95
C ASP A 8 15.42 -15.24 8.18
N THR A 9 14.84 -14.75 7.09
CA THR A 9 13.53 -14.09 7.11
C THR A 9 12.68 -14.72 6.02
N HIS A 10 12.40 -16.02 6.15
CA HIS A 10 11.11 -16.53 5.72
C HIS A 10 10.07 -15.90 6.66
N GLU A 11 9.73 -14.64 6.40
CA GLU A 11 8.49 -14.07 6.92
C GLU A 11 7.39 -15.03 6.46
N ASN A 12 6.84 -15.77 7.41
CA ASN A 12 5.83 -16.78 7.13
C ASN A 12 4.52 -16.02 6.89
N TRP A 13 4.41 -15.45 5.69
CA TRP A 13 3.27 -14.67 5.26
C TRP A 13 2.05 -15.58 5.21
N ASP A 14 1.10 -15.38 6.11
CA ASP A 14 -0.16 -16.11 6.05
C ASP A 14 -1.00 -15.57 4.89
N MET A 15 -1.14 -16.38 3.85
CA MET A 15 -1.89 -16.02 2.64
C MET A 15 -3.37 -15.79 2.94
N ASN A 16 -3.93 -16.40 3.99
CA ASN A 16 -5.29 -16.14 4.43
C ASN A 16 -5.39 -14.79 5.12
N GLU A 17 -4.44 -14.42 5.99
CA GLU A 17 -4.43 -13.08 6.61
C GLU A 17 -4.25 -11.99 5.55
N LEU A 18 -3.34 -12.18 4.60
CA LEU A 18 -3.17 -11.28 3.47
C LEU A 18 -4.43 -11.26 2.60
N SER A 19 -5.13 -12.38 2.46
CA SER A 19 -6.39 -12.44 1.71
C SER A 19 -7.51 -11.65 2.40
N GLN A 20 -7.67 -11.84 3.70
CA GLN A 20 -8.62 -11.06 4.51
C GLN A 20 -8.30 -9.57 4.46
N ALA A 21 -7.01 -9.22 4.43
CA ALA A 21 -6.59 -7.83 4.40
C ALA A 21 -6.80 -7.18 3.02
N THR A 22 -6.41 -7.88 1.96
CA THR A 22 -6.35 -7.33 0.60
C THR A 22 -7.66 -7.52 -0.18
N GLY A 23 -8.54 -8.43 0.24
CA GLY A 23 -9.67 -8.89 -0.57
C GLY A 23 -9.26 -9.71 -1.81
N VAL A 24 -7.97 -9.97 -1.99
CA VAL A 24 -7.43 -10.83 -3.04
C VAL A 24 -7.46 -12.27 -2.56
N SER A 25 -7.83 -13.23 -3.42
CA SER A 25 -7.87 -14.63 -3.00
C SER A 25 -6.48 -15.12 -2.56
N PRO A 26 -6.38 -16.08 -1.60
CA PRO A 26 -5.09 -16.60 -1.15
C PRO A 26 -4.26 -17.16 -2.31
N GLN A 27 -4.93 -17.77 -3.29
CA GLN A 27 -4.32 -18.31 -4.51
C GLN A 27 -3.68 -17.22 -5.37
N GLN A 28 -4.32 -16.06 -5.48
CA GLN A 28 -3.79 -14.95 -6.24
C GLN A 28 -2.67 -14.23 -5.48
N ILE A 29 -2.74 -14.12 -4.16
CA ILE A 29 -1.61 -13.63 -3.33
C ILE A 29 -0.40 -14.57 -3.45
N GLN A 30 -0.62 -15.89 -3.43
CA GLN A 30 0.44 -16.87 -3.63
C GLN A 30 1.13 -16.70 -4.98
N LYS A 31 0.38 -16.41 -6.05
CA LYS A 31 0.93 -16.10 -7.38
C LYS A 31 1.71 -14.78 -7.39
N ILE A 32 1.20 -13.74 -6.72
CA ILE A 32 1.89 -12.46 -6.57
C ILE A 32 3.23 -12.67 -5.85
N TYR A 33 3.23 -13.44 -4.75
CA TYR A 33 4.42 -13.78 -3.98
C TYR A 33 5.45 -14.56 -4.80
N GLN A 34 5.02 -15.58 -5.55
CA GLN A 34 5.92 -16.33 -6.45
C GLN A 34 6.54 -15.43 -7.52
N SER A 35 5.76 -14.54 -8.10
CA SER A 35 6.25 -13.60 -9.12
C SER A 35 7.25 -12.61 -8.50
N PHE A 36 6.98 -12.12 -7.29
CA PHE A 36 7.90 -11.30 -6.52
C PHE A 36 9.23 -12.03 -6.27
N GLN A 37 9.19 -13.27 -5.78
CA GLN A 37 10.40 -14.05 -5.50
C GLN A 37 11.23 -14.30 -6.77
N GLN A 38 10.57 -14.53 -7.91
CA GLN A 38 11.27 -14.70 -9.18
C GLN A 38 11.96 -13.41 -9.64
N ALA A 39 11.32 -12.26 -9.47
CA ALA A 39 11.88 -10.97 -9.87
C ALA A 39 12.97 -10.47 -8.92
N ALA A 40 12.78 -10.61 -7.59
CA ALA A 40 13.75 -10.22 -6.57
C ALA A 40 14.98 -11.14 -6.50
N GLY A 41 14.87 -12.38 -6.99
CA GLY A 41 15.99 -13.31 -6.99
C GLY A 41 16.53 -13.61 -5.59
N ARG A 42 17.82 -13.30 -5.35
CA ARG A 42 18.55 -13.74 -4.13
C ARG A 42 18.59 -12.74 -3.00
N ASP A 43 18.40 -11.44 -3.27
CA ASP A 43 18.41 -10.43 -2.22
C ASP A 43 17.04 -10.27 -1.54
N GLY A 44 15.98 -10.77 -2.19
CA GLY A 44 14.63 -10.84 -1.65
C GLY A 44 13.90 -9.49 -1.62
N VAL A 45 14.38 -8.51 -2.38
CA VAL A 45 13.78 -7.18 -2.53
C VAL A 45 13.70 -6.82 -4.02
N LEU A 46 12.81 -5.91 -4.39
CA LEU A 46 12.75 -5.42 -5.78
C LEU A 46 13.42 -4.07 -5.92
N ASP A 47 14.37 -3.96 -6.82
CA ASP A 47 14.82 -2.65 -7.29
C ASP A 47 13.79 -2.00 -8.24
N GLN A 48 14.04 -0.75 -8.64
CA GLN A 48 13.12 -0.01 -9.49
C GLN A 48 12.89 -0.67 -10.87
N SER A 49 13.92 -1.30 -11.43
CA SER A 49 13.87 -1.95 -12.75
C SER A 49 13.10 -3.28 -12.67
N GLU A 50 13.36 -4.06 -11.63
CA GLU A 50 12.64 -5.31 -11.33
C GLU A 50 11.16 -5.03 -11.05
N PHE A 51 10.87 -3.99 -10.27
CA PHE A 51 9.51 -3.52 -10.05
C PHE A 51 8.82 -3.10 -11.36
N ALA A 52 9.51 -2.40 -12.26
CA ALA A 52 8.96 -2.00 -13.57
C ALA A 52 8.61 -3.23 -14.43
N GLY A 53 9.53 -4.20 -14.50
CA GLY A 53 9.35 -5.43 -15.24
C GLY A 53 8.16 -6.22 -14.71
N LEU A 54 8.08 -6.37 -13.39
CA LEU A 54 7.02 -7.12 -12.73
C LEU A 54 5.66 -6.41 -12.83
N TYR A 55 5.65 -5.08 -12.69
CA TYR A 55 4.44 -4.26 -12.81
C TYR A 55 3.72 -4.47 -14.15
N SER A 56 4.46 -4.57 -15.25
CA SER A 56 3.88 -4.72 -16.60
C SER A 56 3.04 -6.00 -16.79
N HIS A 57 3.22 -7.00 -15.94
CA HIS A 57 2.49 -8.27 -15.97
C HIS A 57 1.22 -8.26 -15.09
N PHE A 58 0.97 -7.21 -14.31
CA PHE A 58 -0.21 -7.16 -13.42
C PHE A 58 -1.46 -6.57 -14.08
N PRO A 59 -2.64 -7.01 -13.60
CA PRO A 59 -3.92 -6.44 -14.04
C PRO A 59 -3.95 -4.91 -13.87
N GLY A 60 -4.26 -4.21 -14.97
CA GLY A 60 -4.36 -2.74 -15.00
C GLY A 60 -3.11 -2.02 -15.50
N ALA A 61 -1.93 -2.66 -15.49
CA ALA A 61 -0.71 -2.09 -16.07
C ALA A 61 -0.75 -2.07 -17.60
N GLN A 62 -1.29 -3.14 -18.21
CA GLN A 62 -1.44 -3.30 -19.67
C GLN A 62 -2.34 -2.24 -20.33
N GLN A 63 -3.17 -1.53 -19.56
CA GLN A 63 -4.00 -0.45 -20.08
C GLN A 63 -3.28 0.90 -20.11
N GLN A 64 -2.00 0.94 -19.74
CA GLN A 64 -1.19 2.16 -19.71
C GLN A 64 -0.11 2.09 -20.79
N GLY A 65 0.13 3.20 -21.49
CA GLY A 65 1.17 3.27 -22.52
C GLY A 65 2.59 3.23 -21.93
N PRO A 66 3.60 2.91 -22.75
CA PRO A 66 5.00 2.82 -22.32
C PRO A 66 5.53 4.14 -21.72
N GLU A 67 5.08 5.29 -22.21
CA GLU A 67 5.44 6.61 -21.66
C GLU A 67 4.88 6.84 -20.26
N TYR A 68 3.64 6.40 -20.01
CA TYR A 68 3.04 6.44 -18.67
C TYR A 68 3.85 5.57 -17.70
N MET A 69 4.24 4.36 -18.13
CA MET A 69 5.08 3.49 -17.31
C MET A 69 6.42 4.14 -16.96
N GLN A 70 7.12 4.75 -17.93
CA GLN A 70 8.42 5.39 -17.69
C GLN A 70 8.35 6.56 -16.71
N GLN A 71 7.28 7.37 -16.75
CA GLN A 71 7.15 8.52 -15.86
C GLN A 71 6.59 8.18 -14.48
N GLN A 72 5.72 7.18 -14.40
CA GLN A 72 5.00 6.86 -13.17
C GLN A 72 5.73 5.83 -12.31
N ILE A 73 6.45 4.86 -12.90
CA ILE A 73 7.20 3.85 -12.14
C ILE A 73 8.15 4.47 -11.11
N PRO A 74 8.99 5.48 -11.43
CA PRO A 74 9.88 6.08 -10.43
C PRO A 74 9.11 6.75 -9.28
N ARG A 75 7.95 7.35 -9.58
CA ARG A 75 7.09 7.99 -8.57
C ARG A 75 6.46 6.94 -7.66
N LEU A 76 5.84 5.92 -8.26
CA LEU A 76 5.20 4.82 -7.55
C LEU A 76 6.20 4.08 -6.69
N PHE A 77 7.37 3.75 -7.24
CA PHE A 77 8.45 3.11 -6.49
C PHE A 77 8.80 3.90 -5.23
N ARG A 78 9.00 5.22 -5.35
CA ARG A 78 9.27 6.10 -4.20
C ARG A 78 8.10 6.20 -3.22
N THR A 79 6.86 6.15 -3.70
CA THR A 79 5.67 6.16 -2.83
C THR A 79 5.56 4.87 -2.00
N PHE A 80 5.99 3.74 -2.56
CA PHE A 80 5.89 2.43 -1.91
C PHE A 80 7.15 2.02 -1.13
N ASP A 81 8.33 2.58 -1.45
CA ASP A 81 9.56 2.45 -0.68
C ASP A 81 9.49 3.30 0.60
N ARG A 82 8.91 2.73 1.66
CA ARG A 82 8.53 3.49 2.87
C ARG A 82 9.74 3.77 3.74
N ASP A 83 10.64 2.80 3.83
CA ASP A 83 11.87 2.91 4.60
C ASP A 83 12.98 3.66 3.84
N ARG A 84 12.72 4.00 2.56
CA ARG A 84 13.67 4.67 1.67
C ARG A 84 14.95 3.87 1.51
N SER A 85 14.83 2.55 1.53
CA SER A 85 15.95 1.64 1.33
C SER A 85 16.45 1.66 -0.12
N GLY A 86 15.65 2.20 -1.05
CA GLY A 86 15.91 2.14 -2.48
C GLY A 86 15.52 0.79 -3.08
N ALA A 87 14.81 -0.05 -2.34
CA ALA A 87 14.28 -1.35 -2.76
C ALA A 87 12.87 -1.56 -2.16
N LEU A 88 12.05 -2.41 -2.76
CA LEU A 88 10.73 -2.76 -2.23
C LEU A 88 10.77 -4.14 -1.59
N SER A 89 10.42 -4.19 -0.31
CA SER A 89 10.06 -5.44 0.36
C SER A 89 8.77 -6.03 -0.20
N PHE A 90 8.48 -7.31 0.08
CA PHE A 90 7.23 -7.94 -0.38
C PHE A 90 5.99 -7.21 0.15
N ASP A 91 6.02 -6.73 1.39
CA ASP A 91 4.92 -5.95 1.98
C ASP A 91 4.67 -4.66 1.17
N GLU A 92 5.72 -3.92 0.85
CA GLU A 92 5.63 -2.67 0.08
C GLU A 92 5.15 -2.90 -1.34
N PHE A 93 5.66 -3.94 -1.96
CA PHE A 93 5.23 -4.37 -3.28
C PHE A 93 3.76 -4.80 -3.29
N LEU A 94 3.30 -5.59 -2.31
CA LEU A 94 1.90 -5.98 -2.21
C LEU A 94 0.98 -4.78 -1.99
N ASN A 95 1.42 -3.81 -1.19
CA ASN A 95 0.73 -2.53 -1.03
C ASN A 95 0.61 -1.78 -2.37
N ALA A 96 1.67 -1.79 -3.18
CA ALA A 96 1.66 -1.22 -4.52
C ALA A 96 0.61 -1.87 -5.41
N ILE A 97 0.62 -3.20 -5.52
CA ILE A 97 -0.30 -3.93 -6.38
C ILE A 97 -1.75 -3.69 -5.97
N VAL A 98 -2.08 -3.73 -4.67
CA VAL A 98 -3.46 -3.49 -4.20
C VAL A 98 -3.90 -2.07 -4.51
N MET A 99 -3.08 -1.06 -4.18
CA MET A 99 -3.44 0.34 -4.40
C MET A 99 -3.58 0.65 -5.90
N MET A 100 -2.83 -0.03 -6.76
CA MET A 100 -2.85 0.16 -8.21
C MET A 100 -3.90 -0.70 -8.93
N ASN A 101 -4.45 -1.73 -8.30
CA ASN A 101 -5.43 -2.62 -8.90
C ASN A 101 -6.76 -1.87 -9.13
N ARG A 102 -6.98 -1.43 -10.37
CA ARG A 102 -8.16 -0.66 -10.77
C ARG A 102 -9.46 -1.48 -10.78
N ASN A 103 -9.35 -2.81 -10.82
CA ASN A 103 -10.50 -3.69 -10.77
C ASN A 103 -11.02 -3.88 -9.34
N MET A 104 -10.23 -3.51 -8.33
CA MET A 104 -10.65 -3.55 -6.94
C MET A 104 -11.44 -2.29 -6.58
N PRO A 105 -12.59 -2.42 -5.91
CA PRO A 105 -13.32 -1.27 -5.39
C PRO A 105 -12.42 -0.37 -4.55
N ARG A 106 -12.58 0.95 -4.73
CA ARG A 106 -11.79 1.95 -4.01
C ARG A 106 -11.85 1.77 -2.49
N GLN A 107 -13.03 1.45 -1.96
CA GLN A 107 -13.22 1.22 -0.53
C GLN A 107 -12.38 0.05 -0.03
N ASP A 108 -12.30 -1.04 -0.80
CA ASP A 108 -11.49 -2.21 -0.43
C ASP A 108 -10.00 -1.87 -0.41
N ARG A 109 -9.54 -1.06 -1.37
CA ARG A 109 -8.16 -0.54 -1.37
C ARG A 109 -7.86 0.32 -0.13
N ILE A 110 -8.79 1.21 0.25
CA ILE A 110 -8.63 2.07 1.44
C ILE A 110 -8.64 1.22 2.71
N ASN A 111 -9.58 0.27 2.81
CA ASN A 111 -9.69 -0.65 3.92
C ASN A 111 -8.41 -1.46 4.11
N PHE A 112 -7.82 -1.94 3.02
CA PHE A 112 -6.54 -2.61 3.05
C PHE A 112 -5.43 -1.71 3.62
N LEU A 113 -5.28 -0.47 3.14
CA LEU A 113 -4.25 0.46 3.63
C LEU A 113 -4.42 0.77 5.13
N VAL A 114 -5.67 0.99 5.55
CA VAL A 114 -6.01 1.21 6.95
C VAL A 114 -5.61 0.01 7.80
N GLN A 115 -5.96 -1.21 7.37
CA GLN A 115 -5.64 -2.43 8.11
C GLN A 115 -4.13 -2.68 8.19
N GLN A 116 -3.38 -2.44 7.11
CA GLN A 116 -1.92 -2.60 7.11
C GLN A 116 -1.22 -1.65 8.07
N ASN A 117 -1.69 -0.40 8.16
CA ASN A 117 -1.10 0.59 9.06
C ASN A 117 -1.60 0.47 10.50
N ASN A 118 -2.81 -0.04 10.72
CA ASN A 118 -3.42 -0.17 12.05
C ASN A 118 -3.18 -1.55 12.69
N LYS A 119 -1.90 -1.96 12.84
CA LYS A 119 -1.55 -3.27 13.42
C LYS A 119 -2.12 -3.46 14.84
N GLN A 120 -2.12 -2.42 15.67
CA GLN A 120 -2.65 -2.50 17.04
C GLN A 120 -4.17 -2.62 17.08
N GLY A 121 -4.92 -1.83 16.30
CA GLY A 121 -6.37 -1.96 16.23
C GLY A 121 -6.82 -3.32 15.69
N ARG A 122 -6.02 -3.96 14.81
CA ARG A 122 -6.24 -5.35 14.40
C ARG A 122 -6.08 -6.33 15.56
N GLN A 123 -5.02 -6.19 16.36
CA GLN A 123 -4.75 -7.08 17.50
C GLN A 123 -5.77 -6.95 18.62
N GLN A 124 -6.26 -5.73 18.87
CA GLN A 124 -7.24 -5.45 19.93
C GLN A 124 -8.69 -5.68 19.47
N GLY A 125 -8.93 -5.76 18.16
CA GLY A 125 -10.26 -5.99 17.58
C GLY A 125 -11.25 -4.83 17.76
N ASP A 126 -10.80 -3.67 18.26
CA ASP A 126 -11.66 -2.52 18.52
C ASP A 126 -11.88 -1.64 17.27
N GLY A 127 -11.08 -1.87 16.22
CA GLY A 127 -11.15 -1.14 14.95
C GLY A 127 -10.87 0.36 15.07
N ARG A 128 -10.31 0.81 16.21
CA ARG A 128 -9.99 2.22 16.44
C ARG A 128 -8.70 2.57 15.73
N ILE A 129 -8.72 3.73 15.08
CA ILE A 129 -7.59 4.33 14.38
C ILE A 129 -7.21 5.56 15.19
N THR A 130 -5.98 5.60 15.69
CA THR A 130 -5.44 6.76 16.40
C THR A 130 -4.93 7.81 15.41
N PRO A 131 -4.65 9.05 15.86
CA PRO A 131 -4.08 10.08 15.01
C PRO A 131 -2.78 9.64 14.34
N GLU A 132 -1.91 8.93 15.04
CA GLU A 132 -0.63 8.45 14.52
C GLU A 132 -0.84 7.54 13.31
N TYR A 133 -1.75 6.57 13.42
CA TYR A 133 -2.06 5.65 12.33
C TYR A 133 -2.83 6.32 11.19
N GLY A 134 -3.80 7.17 11.52
CA GLY A 134 -4.55 7.93 10.54
C GLY A 134 -3.67 8.83 9.69
N HIS A 135 -2.73 9.57 10.31
CA HIS A 135 -1.77 10.41 9.61
C HIS A 135 -0.88 9.58 8.67
N GLN A 136 -0.45 8.38 9.06
CA GLN A 136 0.33 7.50 8.20
C GLN A 136 -0.46 7.04 6.97
N VAL A 137 -1.74 6.68 7.14
CA VAL A 137 -2.60 6.30 6.00
C VAL A 137 -2.85 7.50 5.10
N PHE A 138 -3.19 8.67 5.66
CA PHE A 138 -3.38 9.89 4.88
C PHE A 138 -2.13 10.30 4.12
N ARG A 139 -0.94 10.22 4.72
CA ARG A 139 0.31 10.52 4.02
C ARG A 139 0.51 9.62 2.81
N ARG A 140 0.24 8.32 2.93
CA ARG A 140 0.32 7.40 1.78
C ARG A 140 -0.67 7.74 0.68
N LEU A 141 -1.92 8.05 1.05
CA LEU A 141 -2.92 8.49 0.08
C LEU A 141 -2.49 9.81 -0.56
N ASN A 142 -1.97 10.75 0.21
CA ASN A 142 -1.52 12.04 -0.28
C ASN A 142 -0.38 11.88 -1.28
N ASP A 143 0.64 11.10 -0.93
CA ASP A 143 1.77 10.82 -1.80
C ASP A 143 1.32 10.15 -3.11
N TYR A 144 0.37 9.21 -3.02
CA TYR A 144 -0.19 8.54 -4.20
C TYR A 144 -1.04 9.49 -5.06
N TYR A 145 -1.92 10.29 -4.46
CA TYR A 145 -2.79 11.22 -5.18
C TYR A 145 -2.13 12.57 -5.50
N GLY A 146 -0.84 12.75 -5.17
CA GLY A 146 -0.07 13.97 -5.45
C GLY A 146 -0.47 15.18 -4.61
N LEU A 147 -1.00 14.97 -3.41
CA LEU A 147 -1.34 16.02 -2.46
C LEU A 147 -0.11 16.53 -1.69
N PRO A 148 -0.09 17.81 -1.28
CA PRO A 148 1.03 18.36 -0.51
C PRO A 148 1.26 17.64 0.82
N PRO A 149 2.53 17.55 1.29
CA PRO A 149 2.83 17.13 2.65
C PRO A 149 2.14 18.04 3.68
N GLY A 150 1.64 17.45 4.76
CA GLY A 150 0.92 18.17 5.82
C GLY A 150 -0.60 18.21 5.60
N THR A 151 -1.09 17.87 4.40
CA THR A 151 -2.53 17.71 4.15
C THR A 151 -3.14 16.62 5.07
N GLU A 152 -2.35 15.64 5.53
CA GLU A 152 -2.82 14.63 6.48
C GLU A 152 -3.36 15.21 7.79
N HIS A 153 -2.78 16.32 8.28
CA HIS A 153 -3.20 16.95 9.52
C HIS A 153 -4.56 17.65 9.38
N GLN A 154 -4.80 18.26 8.20
CA GLN A 154 -6.08 18.88 7.88
C GLN A 154 -7.16 17.80 7.74
N CYS A 155 -6.87 16.73 6.99
CA CYS A 155 -7.78 15.61 6.85
C CYS A 155 -8.14 14.96 8.20
N TRP A 156 -7.15 14.76 9.07
CA TRP A 156 -7.39 14.22 10.40
C TRP A 156 -8.27 15.13 11.25
N LYS A 157 -7.97 16.44 11.29
CA LYS A 157 -8.76 17.42 12.06
C LYS A 157 -10.22 17.47 11.60
N GLU A 158 -10.47 17.32 10.31
CA GLU A 158 -11.83 17.27 9.76
C GLU A 158 -12.56 15.94 10.02
N LEU A 159 -11.80 14.86 10.20
CA LEU A 159 -12.32 13.52 10.46
C LEU A 159 -12.65 13.35 11.96
N ASP A 160 -11.75 13.74 12.86
CA ASP A 160 -11.95 13.70 14.32
C ASP A 160 -12.41 15.07 14.87
N ARG A 161 -13.52 15.61 14.32
CA ARG A 161 -14.02 16.96 14.69
C ARG A 161 -14.38 17.10 16.16
N ASN A 162 -14.79 16.01 16.78
CA ASN A 162 -15.15 15.95 18.19
C ASN A 162 -13.94 15.67 19.10
N ASN A 163 -12.73 15.56 18.52
CA ASN A 163 -11.46 15.39 19.22
C ASN A 163 -11.50 14.20 20.21
N ARG A 164 -12.05 13.07 19.75
CA ARG A 164 -12.08 11.82 20.54
C ARG A 164 -10.69 11.23 20.70
N GLY A 165 -9.74 11.59 19.83
CA GLY A 165 -8.43 10.96 19.76
C GLY A 165 -8.47 9.58 19.09
N TYR A 166 -9.59 9.22 18.45
CA TYR A 166 -9.69 8.05 17.59
C TYR A 166 -10.90 8.15 16.66
N VAL A 167 -10.84 7.40 15.57
CA VAL A 167 -11.97 7.15 14.67
C VAL A 167 -12.08 5.66 14.33
N THR A 168 -13.24 5.23 13.90
CA THR A 168 -13.46 3.86 13.41
C THR A 168 -13.02 3.71 11.96
N GLN A 169 -12.71 2.48 11.54
CA GLN A 169 -12.45 2.17 10.12
C GLN A 169 -13.57 2.67 9.18
N ASN A 170 -14.83 2.53 9.60
CA ASN A 170 -15.96 3.00 8.80
C ASN A 170 -15.99 4.53 8.65
N GLU A 171 -15.75 5.29 9.73
CA GLU A 171 -15.66 6.75 9.67
C GLU A 171 -14.52 7.20 8.74
N PHE A 172 -13.36 6.54 8.84
CA PHE A 172 -12.19 6.82 8.02
C PHE A 172 -12.45 6.56 6.53
N SER A 173 -12.97 5.37 6.18
CA SER A 173 -13.30 4.99 4.80
C SER A 173 -14.41 5.85 4.19
N GLN A 174 -15.43 6.23 4.99
CA GLN A 174 -16.47 7.14 4.55
C GLN A 174 -15.94 8.55 4.29
N TYR A 175 -15.05 9.06 5.15
CA TYR A 175 -14.44 10.36 4.96
C TYR A 175 -13.65 10.42 3.66
N ILE A 176 -12.75 9.46 3.42
CA ILE A 176 -11.97 9.41 2.17
C ILE A 176 -12.89 9.29 0.94
N SER A 177 -13.93 8.46 1.01
CA SER A 177 -14.90 8.29 -0.09
C SER A 177 -15.68 9.56 -0.41
N ARG A 178 -15.74 10.54 0.51
CA ARG A 178 -16.39 11.84 0.28
C ARG A 178 -15.43 12.90 -0.27
N GLN A 179 -14.11 12.70 -0.14
CA GLN A 179 -13.13 13.68 -0.60
C GLN A 179 -12.96 13.60 -2.12
N PRO A 180 -13.26 14.66 -2.87
CA PRO A 180 -13.16 14.65 -4.33
C PRO A 180 -11.75 14.31 -4.82
N VAL A 181 -10.71 14.76 -4.11
CA VAL A 181 -9.31 14.52 -4.50
C VAL A 181 -8.96 13.04 -4.50
N TYR A 182 -9.36 12.30 -3.47
CA TYR A 182 -9.18 10.86 -3.44
C TYR A 182 -10.11 10.17 -4.44
N ASN A 183 -11.20 10.82 -4.87
CA ASN A 183 -12.14 10.30 -5.86
C ASN A 183 -11.77 10.59 -7.32
N GLN A 184 -10.84 11.51 -7.57
CA GLN A 184 -10.38 11.78 -8.93
C GLN A 184 -9.71 10.54 -9.50
N ARG A 185 -10.04 10.21 -10.74
CA ARG A 185 -9.23 9.27 -11.54
C ARG A 185 -7.85 9.90 -11.65
N TYR A 186 -6.81 9.09 -11.50
CA TYR A 186 -5.43 9.51 -11.77
C TYR A 186 -5.45 10.33 -13.07
N GLN A 187 -5.14 11.61 -12.98
CA GLN A 187 -5.13 12.45 -14.17
C GLN A 187 -3.96 11.96 -15.04
N SER A 188 -4.32 11.59 -16.26
CA SER A 188 -3.45 11.16 -17.35
C SER A 188 -2.35 12.18 -17.62
#